data_AF-A0AAD2XU75-F1
#
_entry.id   AF-A0AAD2XU75-F1
#
_cell.length_a   1.000
_cell.length_b   1.000
_cell.length_c   1.000
_cell.angle_alpha   90.00
_cell.angle_beta   90.00
_cell.angle_gamma   90.00
#
_symmetry.space_group_name_H-M   'P 1'
#
loop_
_entity.id
_entity.type
_entity.pdbx_description
1 polymer ?
#
loop_
_entity_poly.entity_id
_entity_poly.type
_entity_poly.pdbx_seq_one_letter_code
_entity_poly.pdbx_strand_id
1 'polypeptide(L)'
;MAWPTDHLTEAADYWETVSERTFGIAHQVWRDALSADWRGAAADTLRSATHADMTSTSAVADQLRAAASVARGGASDLSAARSRVRYAVEDAHSAGFDVGEDLSIRDRTVGGSTAQRAARQAQARALAGDIRQRAAQLVSLDQEVAGKITAVVAGVRDTFPHDPTANRPSTDGHVRGVDNHTFKDAPSSGMSREQAKAGLKDVNKRIWEHNHIDKPVIEQLPPNDPRRADFHVETEQLNAEKQQYLDVLFHQHPPESVVGPHGEQLPGVPSGESAIGPAESGKGWQFSLPPGHAGIDPRVTTIRVMEPTAQYPDGYVVYMNGMGQTVNPFTGRTIPPSDDYAHIPLPE
;
A
#
# COMPACT_ATOMS: atom_id res chain seq x y z
N MET A 1 15.54 28.79 -34.68
CA MET A 1 15.76 27.33 -34.73
C MET A 1 14.76 26.66 -33.80
N ALA A 2 14.02 25.67 -34.29
CA ALA A 2 13.17 24.83 -33.45
C ALA A 2 14.00 23.64 -32.97
N TRP A 3 14.17 23.51 -31.64
CA TRP A 3 14.61 22.28 -30.97
C TRP A 3 13.50 21.96 -29.96
N PRO A 4 12.48 21.19 -30.38
CA PRO A 4 11.30 20.96 -29.54
C PRO A 4 11.66 20.02 -28.39
N THR A 5 11.26 20.39 -27.17
CA THR A 5 11.47 19.60 -25.95
C THR A 5 10.17 19.05 -25.37
N ASP A 6 9.03 19.39 -25.97
CA ASP A 6 7.69 19.09 -25.46
C ASP A 6 7.45 17.58 -25.35
N HIS A 7 8.01 16.80 -26.27
CA HIS A 7 7.96 15.33 -26.25
C HIS A 7 8.57 14.73 -24.97
N LEU A 8 9.56 15.38 -24.35
CA LEU A 8 10.15 14.92 -23.10
C LEU A 8 9.23 15.17 -21.91
N THR A 9 8.55 16.31 -21.87
CA THR A 9 7.57 16.63 -20.83
C THR A 9 6.31 15.80 -20.97
N GLU A 10 5.82 15.59 -22.20
CA GLU A 10 4.69 14.69 -22.48
C GLU A 10 5.00 13.24 -22.09
N ALA A 11 6.21 12.75 -22.40
CA ALA A 11 6.64 11.41 -21.99
C ALA A 11 6.73 11.28 -20.46
N ALA A 12 7.25 12.31 -19.77
CA ALA A 12 7.33 12.32 -18.32
C ALA A 12 5.94 12.22 -17.66
N ASP A 13 4.99 13.03 -18.12
CA ASP A 13 3.60 13.02 -17.61
C ASP A 13 2.92 11.67 -17.88
N TYR A 14 3.16 11.10 -19.05
CA TYR A 14 2.67 9.77 -19.41
C TYR A 14 3.25 8.68 -18.49
N TRP A 15 4.57 8.67 -18.26
CA TRP A 15 5.21 7.68 -17.40
C TRP A 15 4.75 7.77 -15.95
N GLU A 16 4.56 8.97 -15.40
CA GLU A 16 4.00 9.14 -14.06
C GLU A 16 2.58 8.58 -13.98
N THR A 17 1.71 8.98 -14.92
CA THR A 17 0.33 8.50 -14.99
C THR A 17 0.24 6.98 -15.07
N VAL A 18 1.06 6.38 -15.94
CA VAL A 18 1.12 4.92 -16.09
C VAL A 18 1.63 4.27 -14.81
N SER A 19 2.68 4.82 -14.19
CA SER A 19 3.28 4.27 -12.97
C SER A 19 2.30 4.23 -11.79
N GLU A 20 1.53 5.31 -11.60
CA GLU A 20 0.54 5.41 -10.54
C GLU A 20 -0.61 4.45 -10.78
N ARG A 21 -1.12 4.42 -12.02
CA ARG A 21 -2.25 3.56 -12.39
C ARG A 21 -1.89 2.08 -12.25
N THR A 22 -0.75 1.64 -12.77
CA THR A 22 -0.37 0.22 -12.74
C THR A 22 -0.08 -0.25 -11.32
N PHE A 23 0.65 0.54 -10.54
CA PHE A 23 0.88 0.25 -9.13
C PHE A 23 -0.42 0.19 -8.34
N GLY A 24 -1.32 1.17 -8.53
CA GLY A 24 -2.62 1.20 -7.87
C GLY A 24 -3.45 -0.06 -8.15
N ILE A 25 -3.49 -0.52 -9.40
CA ILE A 25 -4.20 -1.75 -9.79
C ILE A 25 -3.54 -2.98 -9.14
N ALA A 26 -2.22 -3.14 -9.24
CA ALA A 26 -1.52 -4.30 -8.69
C ALA A 26 -1.66 -4.37 -7.15
N HIS A 27 -1.56 -3.22 -6.48
CA HIS A 27 -1.78 -3.10 -5.04
C HIS A 27 -3.23 -3.45 -4.67
N GLN A 28 -4.22 -2.98 -5.43
CA GLN A 28 -5.62 -3.33 -5.20
C GLN A 28 -5.87 -4.83 -5.36
N VAL A 29 -5.36 -5.45 -6.44
CA VAL A 29 -5.52 -6.90 -6.69
C VAL A 29 -4.92 -7.73 -5.54
N TRP A 30 -3.73 -7.35 -5.06
CA TRP A 30 -3.13 -8.00 -3.89
C TRP A 30 -4.00 -7.82 -2.63
N ARG A 31 -4.51 -6.60 -2.38
CA ARG A 31 -5.44 -6.34 -1.28
C ARG A 31 -6.73 -7.17 -1.35
N ASP A 32 -7.28 -7.32 -2.55
CA ASP A 32 -8.51 -8.08 -2.79
C ASP A 32 -8.25 -9.59 -2.64
N ALA A 33 -7.08 -10.09 -3.05
CA ALA A 33 -6.66 -11.47 -2.79
C ALA A 33 -6.46 -11.76 -1.30
N LEU A 34 -6.01 -10.77 -0.52
CA LEU A 34 -5.91 -10.88 0.94
C LEU A 34 -7.28 -10.84 1.64
N SER A 35 -8.26 -10.13 1.08
CA SER A 35 -9.60 -9.98 1.69
C SER A 35 -10.57 -11.11 1.37
N ALA A 36 -10.26 -11.93 0.35
CA ALA A 36 -11.09 -13.09 0.00
C ALA A 36 -11.03 -14.18 1.10
N ASP A 37 -12.20 -14.65 1.55
CA ASP A 37 -12.35 -15.76 2.52
C ASP A 37 -12.05 -17.15 1.92
N TRP A 38 -11.24 -17.18 0.86
CA TRP A 38 -10.77 -18.40 0.23
C TRP A 38 -9.54 -18.94 0.98
N ARG A 39 -9.53 -20.24 1.30
CA ARG A 39 -8.46 -20.89 2.08
C ARG A 39 -7.92 -22.12 1.38
N GLY A 40 -6.74 -22.55 1.82
CA GLY A 40 -6.00 -23.69 1.27
C GLY A 40 -4.91 -23.29 0.28
N ALA A 41 -4.11 -24.26 -0.16
CA ALA A 41 -2.88 -24.03 -0.92
C ALA A 41 -3.05 -23.17 -2.19
N ALA A 42 -4.22 -23.23 -2.83
CA ALA A 42 -4.52 -22.42 -4.00
C ALA A 42 -4.71 -20.92 -3.65
N ALA A 43 -5.30 -20.61 -2.50
CA ALA A 43 -5.45 -19.25 -2.01
C ALA A 43 -4.09 -18.65 -1.61
N ASP A 44 -3.22 -19.44 -0.98
CA ASP A 44 -1.87 -19.01 -0.62
C ASP A 44 -1.02 -18.77 -1.87
N THR A 45 -1.16 -19.63 -2.89
CA THR A 45 -0.52 -19.43 -4.19
C THR A 45 -0.98 -18.13 -4.86
N LEU A 46 -2.29 -17.83 -4.82
CA LEU A 46 -2.84 -16.56 -5.35
C LEU A 46 -2.25 -15.34 -4.61
N ARG A 47 -2.21 -15.38 -3.27
CA ARG A 47 -1.67 -14.27 -2.46
C ARG A 47 -0.19 -14.05 -2.70
N SER A 48 0.61 -15.12 -2.76
CA SER A 48 2.03 -15.03 -3.07
C SER A 48 2.28 -14.50 -4.49
N ALA A 49 1.51 -14.95 -5.47
CA ALA A 49 1.63 -14.48 -6.86
C ALA A 49 1.27 -12.99 -6.97
N THR A 50 0.12 -12.57 -6.43
CA THR A 50 -0.31 -11.16 -6.49
C THR A 50 0.60 -10.22 -5.70
N HIS A 51 1.20 -10.68 -4.59
CA HIS A 51 2.24 -9.92 -3.89
C HIS A 51 3.49 -9.76 -4.76
N ALA A 52 3.96 -10.84 -5.41
CA ALA A 52 5.12 -10.77 -6.32
C ALA A 52 4.86 -9.85 -7.52
N ASP A 53 3.66 -9.86 -8.07
CA ASP A 53 3.23 -8.95 -9.15
C ASP A 53 3.22 -7.50 -8.67
N MET A 54 2.71 -7.23 -7.46
CA MET A 54 2.73 -5.90 -6.84
C MET A 54 4.16 -5.40 -6.63
N THR A 55 5.05 -6.21 -6.05
CA THR A 55 6.46 -5.84 -5.83
C THR A 55 7.16 -5.54 -7.16
N SER A 56 6.96 -6.39 -8.17
CA SER A 56 7.54 -6.18 -9.51
C SER A 56 7.01 -4.91 -10.18
N THR A 57 5.70 -4.67 -10.06
CA THR A 57 5.05 -3.45 -10.59
C THR A 57 5.53 -2.19 -9.87
N SER A 58 5.75 -2.26 -8.55
CA SER A 58 6.33 -1.14 -7.77
C SER A 58 7.72 -0.77 -8.26
N ALA A 59 8.59 -1.77 -8.49
CA ALA A 59 9.94 -1.53 -9.01
C ALA A 59 9.92 -0.87 -10.40
N VAL A 60 9.00 -1.27 -11.28
CA VAL A 60 8.79 -0.62 -12.57
C VAL A 60 8.23 0.79 -12.41
N ALA A 61 7.30 1.00 -11.50
CA ALA A 61 6.76 2.33 -11.22
C ALA A 61 7.86 3.29 -10.74
N ASP A 62 8.78 2.83 -9.90
CA ASP A 62 9.96 3.60 -9.47
C ASP A 62 10.88 3.94 -10.66
N GLN A 63 11.14 2.99 -11.56
CA GLN A 63 11.92 3.23 -12.79
C GLN A 63 11.26 4.26 -13.71
N LEU A 64 9.93 4.18 -13.89
CA LEU A 64 9.17 5.14 -14.71
C LEU A 64 9.19 6.55 -14.11
N ARG A 65 9.09 6.69 -12.78
CA ARG A 65 9.24 7.98 -12.09
C ARG A 65 10.67 8.53 -12.23
N ALA A 66 11.69 7.68 -12.17
CA ALA A 66 13.07 8.08 -12.44
C ALA A 66 13.25 8.56 -13.89
N ALA A 67 12.64 7.86 -14.86
CA ALA A 67 12.64 8.28 -16.27
C ALA A 67 11.97 9.65 -16.48
N ALA A 68 10.84 9.89 -15.82
CA ALA A 68 10.14 11.17 -15.87
C ALA A 68 11.01 12.32 -15.34
N SER A 69 11.72 12.09 -14.22
CA SER A 69 12.67 13.06 -13.66
C SER A 69 13.81 13.39 -14.63
N VAL A 70 14.42 12.37 -15.24
CA VAL A 70 15.48 12.56 -16.26
C VAL A 70 14.96 13.33 -17.47
N ALA A 71 13.76 13.03 -17.96
CA ALA A 71 13.18 13.70 -19.12
C ALA A 71 12.85 15.18 -18.85
N ARG A 72 12.27 15.51 -17.68
CA ARG A 72 12.00 16.91 -17.30
C ARG A 72 13.30 17.71 -17.10
N GLY A 73 14.29 17.12 -16.43
CA GLY A 73 15.62 17.72 -16.31
C GLY A 73 16.26 17.98 -17.69
N GLY A 74 16.24 16.96 -18.55
CA GLY A 74 16.75 17.06 -19.92
C GLY A 74 16.04 18.12 -20.77
N ALA A 75 14.73 18.25 -20.65
CA ALA A 75 13.96 19.30 -21.34
C ALA A 75 14.40 20.71 -20.92
N SER A 76 14.59 20.93 -19.61
CA SER A 76 15.10 22.20 -19.07
C SER A 76 16.51 22.49 -19.58
N ASP A 77 17.42 21.52 -19.51
CA ASP A 77 18.81 21.69 -19.92
C ASP A 77 18.94 21.94 -21.43
N LEU A 78 18.16 21.25 -22.26
CA LEU A 78 18.10 21.44 -23.71
C LEU A 78 17.52 22.81 -24.07
N SER A 79 16.48 23.26 -23.38
CA SER A 79 15.91 24.60 -23.57
C SER A 79 16.93 25.69 -23.23
N ALA A 80 17.71 25.51 -22.16
CA ALA A 80 18.79 26.40 -21.78
C ALA A 80 19.94 26.38 -22.81
N ALA A 81 20.36 25.20 -23.27
CA ALA A 81 21.38 25.05 -24.31
C ALA A 81 20.98 25.69 -25.64
N ARG A 82 19.73 25.47 -26.07
CA ARG A 82 19.13 26.13 -27.24
C ARG A 82 19.15 27.65 -27.10
N SER A 83 18.79 28.17 -25.93
CA SER A 83 18.81 29.61 -25.65
C SER A 83 20.24 30.16 -25.74
N ARG A 84 21.25 29.44 -25.24
CA ARG A 84 22.66 29.83 -25.37
C ARG A 84 23.13 29.93 -26.84
N VAL A 85 22.71 29.01 -27.71
CA VAL A 85 23.01 29.09 -29.16
C VAL A 85 22.33 30.30 -29.78
N ARG A 86 21.04 30.52 -29.47
CA ARG A 86 20.29 31.68 -29.96
C ARG A 86 20.95 32.99 -29.57
N TYR A 87 21.35 33.16 -28.32
CA TYR A 87 22.00 34.38 -27.85
C TYR A 87 23.35 34.63 -28.53
N ALA A 88 24.15 33.59 -28.77
CA ALA A 88 25.41 33.75 -29.51
C ALA A 88 25.19 34.22 -30.97
N VAL A 89 24.09 33.77 -31.60
CA VAL A 89 23.68 34.26 -32.93
C VAL A 89 23.20 35.72 -32.86
N GLU A 90 22.41 36.07 -31.85
CA GLU A 90 21.94 37.45 -31.63
C GLU A 90 23.10 38.41 -31.33
N ASP A 91 24.12 37.98 -30.59
CA ASP A 91 25.35 38.72 -30.33
C ASP A 91 26.14 38.97 -31.62
N ALA A 92 26.24 37.96 -32.50
CA ALA A 92 26.88 38.11 -33.80
C ALA A 92 26.13 39.11 -34.70
N HIS A 93 24.79 39.04 -34.73
CA HIS A 93 23.95 40.03 -35.43
C HIS A 93 24.16 41.44 -34.88
N SER A 94 24.17 41.59 -33.55
CA SER A 94 24.39 42.88 -32.87
C SER A 94 25.78 43.45 -33.13
N ALA A 95 26.78 42.59 -33.33
CA ALA A 95 28.14 42.97 -33.73
C ALA A 95 28.28 43.33 -35.24
N GLY A 96 27.17 43.30 -36.00
CA GLY A 96 27.13 43.67 -37.41
C GLY A 96 27.57 42.55 -38.36
N PHE A 97 27.44 41.30 -37.94
CA PHE A 97 27.66 40.14 -38.80
C PHE A 97 26.34 39.45 -39.15
N ASP A 98 26.29 38.76 -40.28
CA ASP A 98 25.23 37.81 -40.65
C ASP A 98 25.67 36.39 -40.32
N VAL A 99 24.76 35.60 -39.75
CA VAL A 99 24.99 34.17 -39.50
C VAL A 99 24.17 33.34 -40.49
N GLY A 100 24.85 32.54 -41.31
CA GLY A 100 24.23 31.59 -42.23
C GLY A 100 23.75 30.31 -41.54
N GLU A 101 22.93 29.51 -42.23
CA GLU A 101 22.44 28.21 -41.72
C GLU A 101 23.57 27.20 -41.49
N ASP A 102 24.65 27.31 -42.27
CA ASP A 102 25.88 26.54 -42.12
C ASP A 102 26.79 27.05 -40.98
N LEU A 103 26.29 27.99 -40.17
CA LEU A 103 27.02 28.71 -39.12
C LEU A 103 28.19 29.53 -39.66
N SER A 104 28.21 29.83 -40.96
CA SER A 104 29.16 30.78 -41.54
C SER A 104 28.82 32.20 -41.08
N ILE A 105 29.85 33.01 -40.84
CA ILE A 105 29.69 34.40 -40.44
C ILE A 105 30.17 35.32 -41.56
N ARG A 106 29.30 36.23 -42.00
CA ARG A 106 29.62 37.26 -43.01
C ARG A 106 29.60 38.64 -42.38
N ASP A 107 30.62 39.44 -42.65
CA ASP A 107 30.64 40.83 -42.18
C ASP A 107 29.72 41.70 -43.04
N ARG A 108 28.85 42.49 -42.42
CA ARG A 108 27.99 43.46 -43.11
C ARG A 108 28.68 44.78 -43.38
N THR A 109 29.84 45.03 -42.77
CA THR A 109 30.57 46.28 -42.94
C THR A 109 31.27 46.32 -44.30
N VAL A 110 31.21 47.49 -44.96
CA VAL A 110 31.83 47.73 -46.28
C VAL A 110 32.89 48.81 -46.13
N GLY A 111 34.11 48.55 -46.64
CA GLY A 111 35.24 49.49 -46.58
C GLY A 111 36.20 49.24 -45.42
N GLY A 112 36.98 50.27 -45.05
CA GLY A 112 37.97 50.23 -43.96
C GLY A 112 39.41 49.90 -44.38
N SER A 113 40.35 50.16 -43.47
CA SER A 113 41.77 49.85 -43.66
C SER A 113 42.03 48.34 -43.67
N THR A 114 43.21 47.92 -44.15
CA THR A 114 43.65 46.52 -44.07
C THR A 114 43.67 45.99 -42.62
N ALA A 115 44.11 46.82 -41.67
CA ALA A 115 44.13 46.47 -40.25
C ALA A 115 42.71 46.29 -39.67
N GLN A 116 41.77 47.15 -40.04
CA GLN A 116 40.37 47.04 -39.59
C GLN A 116 39.71 45.78 -40.16
N ARG A 117 39.93 45.47 -41.45
CA ARG A 117 39.41 44.24 -42.06
C ARG A 117 39.99 42.98 -41.43
N ALA A 118 41.29 42.98 -41.10
CA ALA A 118 41.92 41.87 -40.39
C ALA A 118 41.33 41.68 -38.98
N ALA A 119 41.09 42.75 -38.23
CA ALA A 119 40.47 42.70 -36.91
C ALA A 119 39.03 42.17 -36.96
N ARG A 120 38.23 42.64 -37.93
CA ARG A 120 36.87 42.14 -38.15
C ARG A 120 36.85 40.66 -38.56
N GLN A 121 37.79 40.23 -39.40
CA GLN A 121 37.93 38.82 -39.75
C GLN A 121 38.30 37.95 -38.54
N ALA A 122 39.15 38.44 -37.64
CA ALA A 122 39.46 37.74 -36.39
C ALA A 122 38.23 37.63 -35.48
N GLN A 123 37.44 38.71 -35.35
CA GLN A 123 36.19 38.73 -34.59
C GLN A 123 35.16 37.73 -35.17
N ALA A 124 34.99 37.71 -36.50
CA ALA A 124 34.11 36.75 -37.17
C ALA A 124 34.52 35.30 -36.91
N ARG A 125 35.83 35.00 -36.94
CA ARG A 125 36.35 33.66 -36.63
C ARG A 125 36.09 33.25 -35.18
N ALA A 126 36.22 34.19 -34.24
CA ALA A 126 35.96 33.95 -32.82
C ALA A 126 34.47 33.65 -32.57
N LEU A 127 33.57 34.48 -33.10
CA LEU A 127 32.12 34.29 -33.01
C LEU A 127 31.69 32.96 -33.67
N ALA A 128 32.26 32.63 -34.84
CA ALA A 128 31.97 31.37 -35.52
C ALA A 128 32.49 30.16 -34.73
N GLY A 129 33.56 30.31 -33.95
CA GLY A 129 34.04 29.32 -33.01
C GLY A 129 33.06 29.10 -31.86
N ASP A 130 32.63 30.17 -31.21
CA ASP A 130 31.71 30.13 -30.06
C ASP A 130 30.33 29.54 -30.44
N ILE A 131 29.73 30.00 -31.55
CA ILE A 131 28.46 29.45 -32.05
C ILE A 131 28.57 27.95 -32.34
N ARG A 132 29.64 27.51 -33.03
CA ARG A 132 29.86 26.08 -33.33
C ARG A 132 30.06 25.25 -32.06
N GLN A 133 30.79 25.77 -31.08
CA GLN A 133 30.99 25.10 -29.81
C GLN A 133 29.65 24.91 -29.06
N ARG A 134 28.82 25.95 -28.97
CA ARG A 134 27.51 25.87 -28.30
C ARG A 134 26.56 24.94 -29.04
N ALA A 135 26.58 24.94 -30.37
CA ALA A 135 25.80 24.02 -31.18
C ALA A 135 26.24 22.56 -30.94
N ALA A 136 27.55 22.29 -30.89
CA ALA A 136 28.07 20.96 -30.57
C ALA A 136 27.68 20.51 -29.14
N GLN A 137 27.71 21.42 -28.17
CA GLN A 137 27.25 21.15 -26.81
C GLN A 137 25.75 20.80 -26.75
N LEU A 138 24.91 21.51 -27.52
CA LEU A 138 23.49 21.19 -27.61
C LEU A 138 23.26 19.77 -28.15
N VAL A 139 23.93 19.40 -29.24
CA VAL A 139 23.83 18.04 -29.83
C VAL A 139 24.34 16.97 -28.85
N SER A 140 25.46 17.21 -28.18
CA SER A 140 26.01 16.25 -27.21
C SER A 140 25.08 16.05 -26.01
N LEU A 141 24.46 17.13 -25.52
CA LEU A 141 23.51 17.08 -24.41
C LEU A 141 22.25 16.30 -24.80
N ASP A 142 21.74 16.50 -26.02
CA ASP A 142 20.59 15.77 -26.55
C ASP A 142 20.85 14.25 -26.60
N GLN A 143 22.01 13.85 -27.10
CA GLN A 143 22.45 12.45 -27.10
C GLN A 143 22.61 11.88 -25.68
N GLU A 144 23.14 12.69 -24.75
CA GLU A 144 23.28 12.29 -23.35
C GLU A 144 21.92 12.07 -22.68
N VAL A 145 20.96 12.98 -22.89
CA VAL A 145 19.59 12.85 -22.37
C VAL A 145 18.92 11.60 -22.96
N ALA A 146 19.03 11.38 -24.27
CA ALA A 146 18.50 10.18 -24.92
C ALA A 146 19.13 8.89 -24.36
N GLY A 147 20.44 8.88 -24.12
CA GLY A 147 21.15 7.76 -23.52
C GLY A 147 20.70 7.47 -22.08
N LYS A 148 20.53 8.50 -21.25
CA LYS A 148 20.04 8.36 -19.86
C LYS A 148 18.62 7.81 -19.81
N ILE A 149 17.72 8.32 -20.67
CA ILE A 149 16.35 7.83 -20.80
C ILE A 149 16.36 6.36 -21.23
N THR A 150 17.16 6.01 -22.25
CA THR A 150 17.28 4.62 -22.72
C THR A 150 17.76 3.69 -21.60
N ALA A 151 18.75 4.11 -20.82
CA ALA A 151 19.31 3.31 -19.74
C ALA A 151 18.31 3.09 -18.59
N VAL A 152 17.59 4.14 -18.17
CA VAL A 152 16.66 4.02 -17.04
C VAL A 152 15.42 3.20 -17.37
N VAL A 153 14.96 3.20 -18.63
CA VAL A 153 13.79 2.41 -19.05
C VAL A 153 14.14 0.99 -19.50
N ALA A 154 15.43 0.63 -19.62
CA ALA A 154 15.86 -0.65 -20.17
C ALA A 154 15.29 -1.86 -19.41
N GLY A 155 15.23 -1.78 -18.08
CA GLY A 155 14.76 -2.88 -17.22
C GLY A 155 13.24 -3.09 -17.22
N VAL A 156 12.45 -2.15 -17.72
CA VAL A 156 10.98 -2.23 -17.70
C VAL A 156 10.48 -3.40 -18.53
N ARG A 157 11.09 -3.63 -19.71
CA ARG A 157 10.68 -4.70 -20.62
C ARG A 157 10.93 -6.10 -20.05
N ASP A 158 12.01 -6.26 -19.30
CA ASP A 158 12.46 -7.57 -18.82
C ASP A 158 11.82 -7.96 -17.49
N THR A 159 11.18 -7.00 -16.81
CA THR A 159 10.53 -7.23 -15.50
C THR A 159 9.26 -8.08 -15.62
N PHE A 160 8.53 -7.97 -16.74
CA PHE A 160 7.31 -8.73 -16.97
C PHE A 160 7.56 -9.84 -18.01
N PRO A 161 7.17 -11.09 -17.72
CA PRO A 161 7.32 -12.18 -18.68
C PRO A 161 6.49 -11.91 -19.95
N HIS A 162 7.10 -12.05 -21.13
CA HIS A 162 6.41 -11.92 -22.43
C HIS A 162 5.36 -13.02 -22.67
N ASP A 163 5.43 -14.10 -21.91
CA ASP A 163 4.47 -15.19 -21.89
C ASP A 163 4.17 -15.60 -20.43
N PRO A 164 2.95 -15.37 -19.92
CA PRO A 164 2.58 -15.71 -18.54
C PRO A 164 2.62 -17.22 -18.26
N THR A 165 2.84 -18.06 -19.27
CA THR A 165 2.97 -19.52 -19.11
C THR A 165 4.42 -20.02 -19.05
N ALA A 166 5.41 -19.20 -19.40
CA ALA A 166 6.80 -19.63 -19.59
C ALA A 166 7.53 -20.06 -18.30
N ASN A 167 7.03 -19.67 -17.12
CA ASN A 167 7.61 -20.06 -15.82
C ASN A 167 6.84 -21.20 -15.11
N ARG A 168 5.92 -21.89 -15.79
CA ARG A 168 5.38 -23.14 -15.25
C ARG A 168 6.39 -24.27 -15.48
N PRO A 169 6.72 -25.08 -14.46
CA PRO A 169 7.22 -26.42 -14.73
C PRO A 169 6.22 -27.10 -15.65
N SER A 170 6.70 -27.72 -16.73
CA SER A 170 5.89 -28.52 -17.64
C SER A 170 5.26 -29.68 -16.85
N THR A 171 4.04 -29.48 -16.36
CA THR A 171 3.12 -30.55 -16.01
C THR A 171 1.78 -30.24 -16.66
N ASP A 172 1.45 -31.08 -17.64
CA ASP A 172 0.17 -31.26 -18.31
C ASP A 172 -0.95 -30.28 -17.94
N GLY A 173 -1.39 -29.50 -18.94
CA GLY A 173 -2.56 -28.63 -18.92
C GLY A 173 -3.89 -29.38 -18.80
N HIS A 174 -4.05 -30.23 -17.79
CA HIS A 174 -5.32 -30.72 -17.34
C HIS A 174 -5.77 -29.88 -16.14
N VAL A 175 -6.82 -29.08 -16.33
CA VAL A 175 -7.70 -28.70 -15.22
C VAL A 175 -8.24 -30.01 -14.66
N ARG A 176 -7.62 -30.52 -13.61
CA ARG A 176 -8.19 -31.61 -12.82
C ARG A 176 -9.26 -30.98 -11.96
N GLY A 177 -10.53 -31.21 -12.31
CA GLY A 177 -11.58 -31.21 -11.30
C GLY A 177 -11.16 -32.22 -10.25
N VAL A 178 -10.75 -31.75 -9.08
CA VAL A 178 -10.51 -32.62 -7.94
C VAL A 178 -11.89 -32.99 -7.42
N ASP A 179 -12.46 -34.06 -7.96
CA ASP A 179 -13.57 -34.74 -7.30
C ASP A 179 -12.98 -35.48 -6.10
N ASN A 180 -13.01 -34.82 -4.94
CA ASN A 180 -12.64 -35.43 -3.69
C ASN A 180 -13.85 -36.23 -3.20
N HIS A 181 -13.96 -37.49 -3.63
CA HIS A 181 -14.95 -38.46 -3.15
C HIS A 181 -14.69 -38.90 -1.69
N THR A 182 -14.42 -37.96 -0.79
CA THR A 182 -14.51 -38.16 0.65
C THR A 182 -15.73 -37.41 1.17
N PHE A 183 -16.59 -38.16 1.86
CA PHE A 183 -17.71 -37.65 2.64
C PHE A 183 -17.31 -36.38 3.41
N LYS A 184 -18.17 -35.35 3.39
CA LYS A 184 -17.92 -34.04 4.03
C LYS A 184 -17.39 -34.22 5.46
N ASP A 185 -16.10 -33.99 5.63
CA ASP A 185 -15.55 -33.68 6.93
C ASP A 185 -15.99 -32.26 7.30
N ALA A 186 -16.39 -32.08 8.56
CA ALA A 186 -16.74 -30.78 9.13
C ALA A 186 -15.59 -29.77 8.91
N PRO A 187 -15.88 -28.45 8.79
CA PRO A 187 -14.86 -27.49 8.45
C PRO A 187 -13.79 -27.43 9.55
N SER A 188 -12.52 -27.60 9.17
CA SER A 188 -11.37 -27.24 10.01
C SER A 188 -10.36 -26.50 9.14
N SER A 189 -9.81 -25.33 9.44
CA SER A 189 -10.11 -24.18 10.32
C SER A 189 -8.97 -23.20 9.93
N GLY A 190 -9.18 -21.91 9.66
CA GLY A 190 -9.46 -20.92 10.71
C GLY A 190 -8.34 -20.97 11.75
N MET A 191 -7.60 -19.88 11.93
CA MET A 191 -6.68 -19.74 13.06
C MET A 191 -7.37 -20.28 14.32
N SER A 192 -6.81 -21.32 14.95
CA SER A 192 -7.50 -21.97 16.06
C SER A 192 -7.67 -20.98 17.21
N ARG A 193 -8.65 -21.23 18.09
CA ARG A 193 -8.85 -20.40 19.28
C ARG A 193 -7.56 -20.29 20.11
N GLU A 194 -6.78 -21.36 20.20
CA GLU A 194 -5.47 -21.37 20.89
C GLU A 194 -4.43 -20.50 20.17
N GLN A 195 -4.35 -20.59 18.84
CA GLN A 195 -3.46 -19.75 18.03
C GLN A 195 -3.84 -18.28 18.14
N ALA A 196 -5.12 -17.96 18.15
CA ALA A 196 -5.60 -16.59 18.32
C ALA A 196 -5.36 -16.05 19.74
N LYS A 197 -5.49 -16.88 20.79
CA LYS A 197 -5.09 -16.50 22.15
C LYS A 197 -3.60 -16.17 22.22
N ALA A 198 -2.76 -17.02 21.62
CA ALA A 198 -1.31 -16.79 21.58
C ALA A 198 -0.93 -15.53 20.80
N GLY A 199 -1.52 -15.31 19.63
CA GLY A 199 -1.31 -14.11 18.82
C GLY A 199 -1.80 -12.84 19.50
N LEU A 200 -2.96 -12.89 20.17
CA LEU A 200 -3.47 -11.77 20.96
C LEU A 200 -2.51 -11.39 22.10
N LYS A 201 -1.89 -12.37 22.75
CA LYS A 201 -0.89 -12.12 23.78
C LYS A 201 0.36 -11.45 23.21
N ASP A 202 0.84 -11.90 22.06
CA ASP A 202 2.00 -11.33 21.38
C ASP A 202 1.76 -9.89 20.93
N VAL A 203 0.66 -9.62 20.23
CA VAL A 203 0.34 -8.27 19.76
C VAL A 203 0.07 -7.31 20.91
N ASN A 204 -0.57 -7.76 22.01
CA ASN A 204 -0.73 -6.91 23.20
C ASN A 204 0.62 -6.54 23.82
N LYS A 205 1.60 -7.44 23.80
CA LYS A 205 2.97 -7.14 24.23
C LYS A 205 3.61 -6.10 23.31
N ARG A 206 3.52 -6.27 21.99
CA ARG A 206 4.05 -5.30 21.00
C ARG A 206 3.37 -3.93 21.11
N ILE A 207 2.06 -3.89 21.31
CA ILE A 207 1.32 -2.64 21.59
C ILE A 207 1.81 -1.98 22.87
N TRP A 208 2.13 -2.77 23.90
CA TRP A 208 2.70 -2.24 25.13
C TRP A 208 4.08 -1.61 24.88
N GLU A 209 4.98 -2.31 24.17
CA GLU A 209 6.31 -1.82 23.79
C GLU A 209 6.20 -0.54 22.95
N HIS A 210 5.37 -0.54 21.90
CA HIS A 210 5.10 0.61 21.03
C HIS A 210 4.66 1.86 21.82
N ASN A 211 3.80 1.69 22.82
CA ASN A 211 3.27 2.80 23.61
C ASN A 211 4.17 3.24 24.76
N HIS A 212 4.95 2.34 25.37
CA HIS A 212 5.72 2.63 26.59
C HIS A 212 7.21 2.81 26.34
N ILE A 213 7.74 2.31 25.21
CA ILE A 213 9.14 2.38 24.83
C ILE A 213 9.34 3.36 23.68
N ASP A 214 8.59 3.20 22.59
CA ASP A 214 8.85 3.97 21.35
C ASP A 214 8.19 5.35 21.37
N LYS A 215 6.93 5.42 21.81
CA LYS A 215 6.16 6.67 21.88
C LYS A 215 6.90 7.84 22.59
N PRO A 216 7.53 7.66 23.77
CA PRO A 216 8.25 8.76 24.42
C PRO A 216 9.45 9.28 23.61
N VAL A 217 10.08 8.43 22.79
CA VAL A 217 11.19 8.81 21.90
C VAL A 217 10.65 9.55 20.67
N ILE A 218 9.57 9.06 20.07
CA ILE A 218 8.92 9.67 18.90
C ILE A 218 8.32 11.04 19.23
N GLU A 219 7.74 11.21 20.42
CA GLU A 219 7.14 12.49 20.81
C GLU A 219 8.16 13.63 20.99
N GLN A 220 9.43 13.30 21.29
CA GLN A 220 10.54 14.26 21.38
C GLN A 220 11.04 14.74 20.02
N LEU A 221 10.67 14.07 18.92
CA LEU A 221 11.07 14.45 17.57
C LEU A 221 10.28 15.68 17.07
N PRO A 222 10.87 16.50 16.18
CA PRO A 222 10.16 17.60 15.54
C PRO A 222 8.82 17.14 14.90
N PRO A 223 7.75 17.95 14.92
CA PRO A 223 6.44 17.54 14.40
C PRO A 223 6.43 17.08 12.93
N ASN A 224 7.38 17.54 12.11
CA ASN A 224 7.48 17.22 10.69
C ASN A 224 8.44 16.05 10.40
N ASP A 225 8.95 15.37 11.42
CA ASP A 225 9.83 14.21 11.24
C ASP A 225 9.03 13.01 10.69
N PRO A 226 9.44 12.39 9.57
CA PRO A 226 8.68 11.30 8.92
C PRO A 226 8.45 10.09 9.85
N ARG A 227 9.32 9.87 10.84
CA ARG A 227 9.16 8.78 11.81
C ARG A 227 7.92 8.92 12.68
N ARG A 228 7.38 10.15 12.84
CA ARG A 228 6.10 10.37 13.52
C ARG A 228 4.92 9.84 12.70
N ALA A 229 4.97 9.95 11.37
CA ALA A 229 3.96 9.38 10.48
C ALA A 229 4.03 7.85 10.47
N ASP A 230 5.24 7.29 10.40
CA ASP A 230 5.46 5.85 10.45
C ASP A 230 4.94 5.24 11.78
N PHE A 231 5.17 5.92 12.92
CA PHE A 231 4.65 5.50 14.22
C PHE A 231 3.10 5.43 14.24
N HIS A 232 2.42 6.37 13.56
CA HIS A 232 0.96 6.33 13.45
C HIS A 232 0.47 5.17 12.58
N VAL A 233 1.14 4.91 11.46
CA VAL A 233 0.84 3.76 10.60
C VAL A 233 1.04 2.44 11.36
N GLU A 234 2.14 2.31 12.12
CA GLU A 234 2.40 1.12 12.93
C GLU A 234 1.37 0.95 14.07
N THR A 235 0.92 2.06 14.68
CA THR A 235 -0.17 2.06 15.67
C THR A 235 -1.45 1.48 15.06
N GLU A 236 -1.80 1.87 13.83
CA GLU A 236 -2.97 1.36 13.12
C GLU A 236 -2.83 -0.12 12.77
N GLN A 237 -1.64 -0.55 12.33
CA GLN A 237 -1.35 -1.94 12.01
C GLN A 237 -1.45 -2.85 13.24
N LEU A 238 -0.85 -2.46 14.37
CA LEU A 238 -0.93 -3.22 15.63
C LEU A 238 -2.36 -3.34 16.15
N ASN A 239 -3.15 -2.26 16.04
CA ASN A 239 -4.56 -2.30 16.43
C ASN A 239 -5.39 -3.17 15.47
N ALA A 240 -5.11 -3.14 14.16
CA ALA A 240 -5.78 -4.00 13.18
C ALA A 240 -5.45 -5.48 13.40
N GLU A 241 -4.17 -5.80 13.67
CA GLU A 241 -3.72 -7.15 14.02
C GLU A 241 -4.39 -7.65 15.31
N LYS A 242 -4.48 -6.80 16.35
CA LYS A 242 -5.23 -7.12 17.57
C LYS A 242 -6.69 -7.45 17.29
N GLN A 243 -7.34 -6.67 16.43
CA GLN A 243 -8.74 -6.89 16.06
C GLN A 243 -8.94 -8.21 15.30
N GLN A 244 -7.96 -8.65 14.50
CA GLN A 244 -8.03 -9.97 13.84
C GLN A 244 -8.10 -11.10 14.85
N TYR A 245 -7.26 -11.08 15.90
CA TYR A 245 -7.31 -12.11 16.93
C TYR A 245 -8.60 -12.06 17.75
N LEU A 246 -9.11 -10.85 18.04
CA LEU A 246 -10.37 -10.70 18.76
C LEU A 246 -11.56 -11.21 17.94
N ASP A 247 -11.60 -10.95 16.63
CA ASP A 247 -12.63 -11.52 15.75
C ASP A 247 -12.59 -13.05 15.77
N VAL A 248 -11.40 -13.66 15.68
CA VAL A 248 -11.28 -15.12 15.76
C VAL A 248 -11.80 -15.67 17.11
N LEU A 249 -11.45 -15.03 18.23
CA LEU A 249 -11.80 -15.51 19.57
C LEU A 249 -13.26 -15.29 19.97
N PHE A 250 -13.86 -14.19 19.53
CA PHE A 250 -15.15 -13.73 20.05
C PHE A 250 -16.27 -13.79 19.01
N HIS A 251 -15.93 -13.89 17.71
CA HIS A 251 -16.88 -14.01 16.61
C HIS A 251 -16.83 -15.39 15.95
N GLN A 252 -15.66 -15.85 15.52
CA GLN A 252 -15.52 -17.10 14.76
C GLN A 252 -15.52 -18.35 15.66
N HIS A 253 -14.92 -18.24 16.84
CA HIS A 253 -14.84 -19.32 17.82
C HIS A 253 -15.36 -18.87 19.19
N PRO A 254 -16.63 -18.43 19.30
CA PRO A 254 -17.18 -17.99 20.56
C PRO A 254 -17.21 -19.15 21.58
N PRO A 255 -17.25 -18.85 22.89
CA PRO A 255 -17.27 -19.87 23.93
C PRO A 255 -18.56 -20.70 23.82
N GLU A 256 -18.42 -22.01 23.58
CA GLU A 256 -19.56 -22.95 23.53
C GLU A 256 -20.07 -23.33 24.93
N SER A 257 -19.25 -23.09 25.96
CA SER A 257 -19.60 -23.28 27.36
C SER A 257 -19.00 -22.16 28.21
N VAL A 258 -19.71 -21.80 29.28
CA VAL A 258 -19.28 -20.77 30.22
C VAL A 258 -19.35 -21.33 31.64
N VAL A 259 -18.42 -20.94 32.50
CA VAL A 259 -18.47 -21.26 33.93
C VAL A 259 -19.04 -20.05 34.65
N GLY A 260 -20.17 -20.23 35.33
CA GLY A 260 -20.85 -19.18 36.08
C GLY A 260 -20.13 -18.82 37.39
N PRO A 261 -20.53 -17.73 38.05
CA PRO A 261 -19.88 -17.19 39.24
C PRO A 261 -19.84 -18.15 40.44
N HIS A 262 -20.67 -19.19 40.48
CA HIS A 262 -20.68 -20.19 41.55
C HIS A 262 -20.19 -21.58 41.08
N GLY A 263 -19.49 -21.64 39.94
CA GLY A 263 -18.89 -22.86 39.38
C GLY A 263 -19.85 -23.72 38.56
N GLU A 264 -21.06 -23.24 38.31
CA GLU A 264 -22.05 -23.90 37.48
C GLU A 264 -21.71 -23.83 35.99
N GLN A 265 -22.10 -24.86 35.24
CA GLN A 265 -21.94 -24.89 33.79
C GLN A 265 -23.13 -24.16 33.14
N LEU A 266 -22.84 -23.07 32.43
CA LEU A 266 -23.80 -22.33 31.63
C LEU A 266 -23.59 -22.60 30.14
N PRO A 267 -24.67 -22.68 29.34
CA PRO A 267 -24.55 -22.86 27.90
C PRO A 267 -23.97 -21.60 27.24
N GLY A 268 -22.90 -21.76 26.47
CA GLY A 268 -22.33 -20.67 25.67
C GLY A 268 -23.08 -20.46 24.36
N VAL A 269 -22.37 -20.00 23.34
CA VAL A 269 -22.90 -19.89 21.98
C VAL A 269 -23.09 -21.30 21.41
N PRO A 270 -24.29 -21.66 20.91
CA PRO A 270 -24.51 -22.97 20.31
C PRO A 270 -23.60 -23.17 19.10
N SER A 271 -23.06 -24.38 18.96
CA SER A 271 -22.11 -24.68 17.89
C SER A 271 -22.74 -24.44 16.51
N GLY A 272 -22.05 -23.69 15.65
CA GLY A 272 -22.52 -23.33 14.32
C GLY A 272 -23.45 -22.10 14.24
N GLU A 273 -23.81 -21.49 15.36
CA GLU A 273 -24.54 -20.22 15.37
C GLU A 273 -23.64 -19.06 14.94
N SER A 274 -24.16 -18.20 14.07
CA SER A 274 -23.47 -17.00 13.61
C SER A 274 -23.89 -15.79 14.46
N ALA A 275 -23.00 -14.80 14.58
CA ALA A 275 -23.35 -13.58 15.27
C ALA A 275 -24.49 -12.85 14.54
N ILE A 276 -25.46 -12.36 15.32
CA ILE A 276 -26.58 -11.55 14.81
C ILE A 276 -26.23 -10.06 14.68
N GLY A 277 -25.06 -9.67 15.18
CA GLY A 277 -24.52 -8.32 15.06
C GLY A 277 -23.53 -7.98 16.16
N PRO A 278 -22.84 -6.83 16.05
CA PRO A 278 -21.94 -6.35 17.09
C PRO A 278 -22.73 -5.97 18.36
N ALA A 279 -22.05 -6.01 19.51
CA ALA A 279 -22.55 -5.38 20.73
C ALA A 279 -22.74 -3.87 20.53
N GLU A 280 -23.66 -3.25 21.26
CA GLU A 280 -23.92 -1.81 21.14
C GLU A 280 -22.69 -0.93 21.43
N SER A 281 -21.79 -1.40 22.29
CA SER A 281 -20.52 -0.73 22.58
C SER A 281 -19.48 -0.84 21.46
N GLY A 282 -19.75 -1.66 20.43
CA GLY A 282 -18.80 -2.02 19.38
C GLY A 282 -17.66 -2.93 19.83
N LYS A 283 -17.70 -3.48 21.06
CA LYS A 283 -16.62 -4.29 21.66
C LYS A 283 -17.10 -5.70 22.04
N GLY A 284 -17.47 -6.47 21.03
CA GLY A 284 -18.03 -7.81 21.19
C GLY A 284 -19.16 -8.11 20.22
N TRP A 285 -19.72 -9.30 20.35
CA TRP A 285 -20.68 -9.87 19.40
C TRP A 285 -21.91 -10.42 20.13
N GLN A 286 -23.06 -10.35 19.47
CA GLN A 286 -24.32 -10.88 19.95
C GLN A 286 -24.66 -12.14 19.18
N PHE A 287 -25.17 -13.16 19.87
CA PHE A 287 -25.60 -14.43 19.29
C PHE A 287 -26.99 -14.78 19.79
N SER A 288 -27.82 -15.33 18.92
CA SER A 288 -29.14 -15.83 19.30
C SER A 288 -29.01 -17.14 20.07
N LEU A 289 -29.76 -17.25 21.16
CA LEU A 289 -29.97 -18.49 21.87
C LEU A 289 -31.35 -19.04 21.48
N PRO A 290 -31.44 -20.28 20.97
CA PRO A 290 -32.71 -20.84 20.56
C PRO A 290 -33.66 -20.98 21.76
N PRO A 291 -34.97 -20.75 21.58
CA PRO A 291 -35.95 -20.88 22.67
C PRO A 291 -35.92 -22.28 23.30
N GLY A 292 -35.86 -22.35 24.63
CA GLY A 292 -35.85 -23.61 25.38
C GLY A 292 -34.51 -24.35 25.35
N HIS A 293 -33.41 -23.66 25.05
CA HIS A 293 -32.07 -24.22 25.17
C HIS A 293 -31.80 -24.74 26.59
N ALA A 294 -31.23 -25.95 26.70
CA ALA A 294 -31.07 -26.63 27.98
C ALA A 294 -30.15 -25.83 28.92
N GLY A 295 -30.55 -25.70 30.19
CA GLY A 295 -29.75 -25.03 31.22
C GLY A 295 -30.00 -23.53 31.40
N ILE A 296 -30.90 -22.92 30.63
CA ILE A 296 -31.29 -21.50 30.75
C ILE A 296 -32.81 -21.28 30.72
N ASP A 297 -33.28 -20.19 31.32
CA ASP A 297 -34.71 -19.80 31.31
C ASP A 297 -35.16 -19.45 29.89
N PRO A 298 -36.37 -19.85 29.44
CA PRO A 298 -36.86 -19.57 28.09
C PRO A 298 -36.96 -18.09 27.70
N ARG A 299 -36.91 -17.17 28.68
CA ARG A 299 -36.88 -15.72 28.43
C ARG A 299 -35.50 -15.21 28.02
N VAL A 300 -34.45 -16.02 28.17
CA VAL A 300 -33.11 -15.73 27.68
C VAL A 300 -33.07 -16.06 26.20
N THR A 301 -32.80 -15.05 25.37
CA THR A 301 -32.86 -15.19 23.90
C THR A 301 -31.54 -14.84 23.23
N THR A 302 -30.63 -14.21 23.95
CA THR A 302 -29.39 -13.67 23.38
C THR A 302 -28.25 -13.84 24.38
N ILE A 303 -27.09 -14.26 23.89
CA ILE A 303 -25.83 -14.17 24.62
C ILE A 303 -24.95 -13.14 23.91
N ARG A 304 -24.36 -12.24 24.68
CA ARG A 304 -23.38 -11.27 24.20
C ARG A 304 -22.01 -11.72 24.68
N VAL A 305 -21.07 -11.87 23.76
CA VAL A 305 -19.69 -12.25 24.04
C VAL A 305 -18.82 -11.00 23.85
N MET A 306 -18.22 -10.54 24.93
CA MET A 306 -17.55 -9.25 25.02
C MET A 306 -16.03 -9.38 24.98
N GLU A 307 -15.39 -8.45 24.29
CA GLU A 307 -13.94 -8.37 24.20
C GLU A 307 -13.29 -8.08 25.58
N PRO A 308 -11.98 -8.37 25.72
CA PRO A 308 -11.19 -8.05 26.90
C PRO A 308 -11.27 -6.60 27.35
N THR A 309 -11.28 -6.42 28.67
CA THR A 309 -11.19 -5.12 29.35
C THR A 309 -10.20 -5.21 30.50
N ALA A 310 -9.85 -4.06 31.11
CA ALA A 310 -8.99 -4.05 32.29
C ALA A 310 -9.57 -4.85 33.48
N GLN A 311 -10.90 -4.95 33.58
CA GLN A 311 -11.58 -5.71 34.62
C GLN A 311 -11.76 -7.19 34.25
N TYR A 312 -11.85 -7.51 32.96
CA TYR A 312 -12.06 -8.85 32.42
C TYR A 312 -11.02 -9.13 31.32
N PRO A 313 -9.80 -9.58 31.69
CA PRO A 313 -8.67 -9.70 30.76
C PRO A 313 -8.90 -10.68 29.60
N ASP A 314 -9.78 -11.66 29.79
CA ASP A 314 -10.10 -12.69 28.80
C ASP A 314 -11.47 -12.47 28.14
N GLY A 315 -12.09 -11.32 28.40
CA GLY A 315 -13.46 -11.02 28.02
C GLY A 315 -14.48 -11.61 28.99
N TYR A 316 -15.75 -11.41 28.67
CA TYR A 316 -16.87 -11.85 29.50
C TYR A 316 -18.11 -12.07 28.65
N VAL A 317 -19.12 -12.74 29.21
CA VAL A 317 -20.42 -12.91 28.57
C VAL A 317 -21.54 -12.27 29.38
N VAL A 318 -22.62 -11.93 28.67
CA VAL A 318 -23.85 -11.38 29.24
C VAL A 318 -25.04 -12.11 28.61
N TYR A 319 -25.95 -12.61 29.43
CA TYR A 319 -27.23 -13.17 28.97
C TYR A 319 -28.29 -12.09 28.93
N MET A 320 -29.07 -12.06 27.85
CA MET A 320 -30.11 -11.04 27.64
C MET A 320 -31.45 -11.65 27.22
N ASN A 321 -32.51 -10.92 27.55
CA ASN A 321 -33.86 -11.22 27.05
C ASN A 321 -34.12 -10.59 25.67
N GLY A 322 -35.28 -10.88 25.08
CA GLY A 322 -35.68 -10.35 23.77
C GLY A 322 -35.87 -8.83 23.70
N MET A 323 -35.80 -8.14 24.84
CA MET A 323 -35.81 -6.67 24.94
C MET A 323 -34.40 -6.08 25.05
N GLY A 324 -33.34 -6.91 25.00
CA GLY A 324 -31.95 -6.48 25.12
C GLY A 324 -31.51 -6.16 26.56
N GLN A 325 -32.29 -6.56 27.58
CA GLN A 325 -31.94 -6.33 28.98
C GLN A 325 -31.11 -7.50 29.52
N THR A 326 -30.09 -7.20 30.34
CA THR A 326 -29.32 -8.21 31.07
C THR A 326 -30.20 -8.97 32.06
N VAL A 327 -30.17 -10.29 31.99
CA VAL A 327 -30.99 -11.19 32.82
C VAL A 327 -30.16 -12.28 33.47
N ASN A 328 -30.64 -12.77 34.62
CA ASN A 328 -30.09 -13.98 35.22
C ASN A 328 -30.42 -15.20 34.33
N PRO A 329 -29.43 -16.03 33.97
CA PRO A 329 -29.59 -17.11 33.00
C PRO A 329 -30.58 -18.19 33.47
N PHE A 330 -30.74 -18.41 34.77
CA PHE A 330 -31.61 -19.46 35.33
C PHE A 330 -33.05 -19.01 35.58
N THR A 331 -33.27 -17.74 35.85
CA THR A 331 -34.59 -17.22 36.24
C THR A 331 -35.24 -16.33 35.19
N GLY A 332 -34.48 -15.90 34.17
CA GLY A 332 -34.92 -14.98 33.13
C GLY A 332 -35.32 -13.60 33.65
N ARG A 333 -35.00 -13.29 34.91
CA ARG A 333 -35.30 -12.00 35.55
C ARG A 333 -34.21 -11.00 35.24
N THR A 334 -34.60 -9.77 34.94
CA THR A 334 -33.67 -8.65 34.79
C THR A 334 -32.87 -8.43 36.07
N ILE A 335 -31.57 -8.24 35.93
CA ILE A 335 -30.63 -8.07 37.05
C ILE A 335 -29.86 -6.75 36.93
N PRO A 336 -29.45 -6.13 38.05
CA PRO A 336 -28.62 -4.93 38.01
C PRO A 336 -27.16 -5.28 37.62
N PRO A 337 -26.37 -4.30 37.14
CA PRO A 337 -24.95 -4.52 36.79
C PRO A 337 -24.05 -5.05 37.93
N SER A 338 -24.48 -4.88 39.18
CA SER A 338 -23.77 -5.35 40.38
C SER A 338 -24.05 -6.80 40.74
N ASP A 339 -24.96 -7.47 40.03
CA ASP A 339 -25.25 -8.89 40.22
C ASP A 339 -24.12 -9.75 39.64
N ASP A 340 -23.77 -10.85 40.30
CA ASP A 340 -22.67 -11.73 39.90
C ASP A 340 -22.90 -12.35 38.50
N TYR A 341 -24.15 -12.45 38.05
CA TYR A 341 -24.51 -12.92 36.71
C TYR A 341 -24.53 -11.82 35.63
N ALA A 342 -24.35 -10.56 36.00
CA ALA A 342 -24.43 -9.46 35.05
C ALA A 342 -23.25 -9.45 34.06
N HIS A 343 -22.08 -9.91 34.51
CA HIS A 343 -20.85 -9.99 33.73
C HIS A 343 -20.09 -11.26 34.13
N ILE A 344 -20.18 -12.31 33.30
CA ILE A 344 -19.59 -13.60 33.63
C ILE A 344 -18.23 -13.72 32.91
N PRO A 345 -17.10 -13.74 33.64
CA PRO A 345 -15.77 -13.78 33.03
C PRO A 345 -15.56 -15.05 32.21
N LEU A 346 -14.81 -14.94 31.11
CA LEU A 346 -14.33 -16.11 30.40
C LEU A 346 -13.05 -16.65 31.04
N PRO A 347 -12.85 -17.98 31.03
CA PRO A 347 -11.62 -18.58 31.55
C PRO A 347 -10.42 -18.30 30.64
N GLU A 348 -9.22 -18.26 31.26
CA GLU A 348 -7.91 -18.09 30.60
C GLU A 348 -7.68 -18.99 29.40
#